data_AF-A0A0K8RC80-F1
#
_entry.id   AF-A0A0K8RC80-F1
#
_cell.length_a   1.000
_cell.length_b   1.000
_cell.length_c   1.000
_cell.angle_alpha   90.00
_cell.angle_beta   90.00
_cell.angle_gamma   90.00
#
_symmetry.space_group_name_H-M   'P 1'
#
loop_
_entity.id
_entity.type
_entity.pdbx_description
1 polymer ?
#
loop_
_entity_poly.entity_id
_entity_poly.type
_entity_poly.pdbx_seq_one_letter_code
_entity_poly.pdbx_strand_id
1 'polypeptide(L)'
;MYSATLIILSVATAHAGVVYPVLIESRSGNSRGAVELSKDYVIDLEESSVLGDSLYFTEARYGEVIHELMDITDMRNSVYENSEHKASFTITETDAGIEMEGYLNFTHGIEPLRIHDRSGRIPHKIFPLPTPEETINFEIPVEERSDESPPPKNDTAEPPSEWRPEMYVMIDSVMHKYLKESKYLQTRYIIRLMNIVNAIFKTVRKPRINLQLVGIFRFKTKEEEYFIVEEDNIVSSHESLRAFGQFTKNTTFARPADFYFMLVGRRLGTRNKDTDKVSPSVYGSAFTGMVCVSGSNVGIAEERPPLYYRFGTIAHEIGHLLGSTHDGNGPVRHIKNHPGAVDCKLPDIYVMKRAGHHKPPFTFSNCSEEGMQFVLKLRGEECWKTKSNRDFFIVTKEVAGSRITPEMLCRRINPEQFSSAKMENCVITCRNM
;
A
#
# COMPACT_ATOMS: atom_id res chain seq x y z
N MET A 1 -36.36 31.95 17.00
CA MET A 1 -36.40 30.68 16.25
C MET A 1 -35.25 30.70 15.26
N TYR A 2 -34.12 30.10 15.62
CA TYR A 2 -32.97 29.99 14.72
C TYR A 2 -33.22 28.82 13.78
N SER A 3 -33.44 29.12 12.51
CA SER A 3 -33.57 28.13 11.45
C SER A 3 -32.20 27.55 11.18
N ALA A 4 -31.91 26.36 11.72
CA ALA A 4 -30.73 25.59 11.35
C ALA A 4 -30.97 25.00 9.97
N THR A 5 -30.42 25.64 8.93
CA THR A 5 -30.37 25.10 7.58
C THR A 5 -29.44 23.89 7.60
N LEU A 6 -30.03 22.70 7.59
CA LEU A 6 -29.33 21.43 7.43
C LEU A 6 -28.84 21.37 5.98
N ILE A 7 -27.57 21.74 5.74
CA ILE A 7 -26.91 21.48 4.46
C ILE A 7 -26.59 19.99 4.45
N ILE A 8 -27.48 19.20 3.84
CA ILE A 8 -27.18 17.84 3.44
C ILE A 8 -26.22 17.98 2.25
N LEU A 9 -24.91 17.90 2.52
CA LEU A 9 -23.94 17.61 1.47
C LEU A 9 -24.26 16.20 0.96
N SER A 10 -25.04 16.11 -0.11
CA SER A 10 -25.12 14.88 -0.88
C SER A 10 -23.75 14.70 -1.52
N VAL A 11 -22.92 13.83 -0.94
CA VAL A 11 -21.78 13.29 -1.67
C VAL A 11 -22.38 12.63 -2.90
N ALA A 12 -22.25 13.26 -4.06
CA ALA A 12 -22.84 12.73 -5.28
C ALA A 12 -22.32 11.32 -5.49
N THR A 13 -23.24 10.38 -5.65
CA THR A 13 -22.90 8.98 -5.83
C THR A 13 -22.41 8.81 -7.26
N ALA A 14 -21.23 8.19 -7.44
CA ALA A 14 -20.81 7.72 -8.75
C ALA A 14 -21.90 6.77 -9.28
N HIS A 15 -22.54 7.13 -10.39
CA HIS A 15 -23.52 6.27 -11.06
C HIS A 15 -22.81 5.49 -12.18
N ALA A 16 -23.06 4.19 -12.27
CA ALA A 16 -22.54 3.38 -13.37
C ALA A 16 -23.01 3.97 -14.71
N GLY A 17 -22.06 4.25 -15.61
CA GLY A 17 -22.35 5.00 -16.83
C GLY A 17 -21.09 5.43 -17.56
N VAL A 18 -21.29 6.13 -18.68
CA VAL A 18 -20.22 6.75 -19.46
C VAL A 18 -20.08 8.21 -19.06
N VAL A 19 -18.87 8.63 -18.72
CA VAL A 19 -18.53 10.01 -18.36
C VAL A 19 -17.38 10.53 -19.24
N TYR A 20 -17.17 11.84 -19.21
CA TYR A 20 -16.10 12.52 -19.93
C TYR A 20 -15.34 13.39 -18.94
N PRO A 21 -14.32 12.83 -18.24
CA PRO A 21 -13.55 13.53 -17.23
C PRO A 21 -12.90 14.79 -17.80
N VAL A 22 -12.96 15.89 -17.04
CA VAL A 22 -12.31 17.15 -17.37
C VAL A 22 -11.41 17.56 -16.22
N LEU A 23 -10.13 17.83 -16.52
CA LEU A 23 -9.19 18.39 -15.55
C LEU A 23 -9.49 19.88 -15.36
N ILE A 24 -9.74 20.28 -14.12
CA ILE A 24 -9.92 21.67 -13.70
C ILE A 24 -8.60 22.11 -13.06
N GLU A 25 -7.85 22.94 -13.77
CA GLU A 25 -6.62 23.51 -13.24
C GLU A 25 -6.91 24.59 -12.18
N SER A 26 -6.08 24.60 -11.14
CA SER A 26 -6.12 25.62 -10.10
C SER A 26 -5.61 26.96 -10.61
N ARG A 27 -6.35 28.03 -10.31
CA ARG A 27 -5.91 29.42 -10.56
C ARG A 27 -4.85 29.94 -9.58
N SER A 28 -4.61 29.21 -8.48
CA SER A 28 -3.55 29.50 -7.50
C SER A 28 -2.47 28.42 -7.56
N GLY A 29 -1.21 28.80 -7.72
CA GLY A 29 -0.08 27.91 -8.02
C GLY A 29 0.24 26.79 -7.01
N ASN A 30 -0.54 26.62 -5.94
CA ASN A 30 -0.34 25.62 -4.90
C ASN A 30 -1.44 24.54 -4.79
N SER A 31 -2.55 24.62 -5.54
CA SER A 31 -3.55 23.54 -5.55
C SER A 31 -3.45 22.75 -6.86
N ARG A 32 -3.53 21.41 -6.79
CA ARG A 32 -3.29 20.52 -7.94
C ARG A 32 -4.48 20.42 -8.91
N GLY A 33 -5.55 21.17 -8.65
CA GLY A 33 -6.78 21.13 -9.43
C GLY A 33 -7.78 20.11 -8.93
N ALA A 34 -8.80 19.86 -9.74
CA ALA A 34 -9.85 18.88 -9.52
C ALA A 34 -10.18 18.17 -10.82
N VAL A 35 -10.86 17.02 -10.76
CA VAL A 35 -11.45 16.38 -11.94
C VAL A 35 -12.96 16.43 -11.83
N GLU A 36 -13.60 17.01 -12.84
CA GLU A 36 -15.06 16.96 -13.00
C GLU A 36 -15.43 15.72 -13.84
N LEU A 37 -16.21 14.83 -13.25
CA LEU A 37 -16.79 13.67 -13.93
C LEU A 37 -18.22 13.93 -14.40
N SER A 38 -18.94 14.77 -13.66
CA SER A 38 -20.25 15.32 -14.01
C SER A 38 -20.47 16.62 -13.25
N LYS A 39 -21.51 17.39 -13.59
CA LYS A 39 -21.84 18.66 -12.90
C LYS A 39 -21.98 18.53 -11.38
N ASP A 40 -22.39 17.35 -10.91
CA ASP A 40 -22.61 17.07 -9.49
C ASP A 40 -21.46 16.26 -8.87
N TYR A 41 -20.48 15.79 -9.66
CA TYR A 41 -19.41 14.91 -9.19
C TYR A 41 -18.04 15.44 -9.62
N VAL A 42 -17.44 16.22 -8.71
CA VAL A 42 -16.10 16.82 -8.82
C VAL A 42 -15.24 16.24 -7.71
N ILE A 43 -14.01 15.82 -8.04
CA ILE A 43 -13.07 15.24 -7.10
C ILE A 43 -11.79 16.08 -7.06
N ASP A 44 -11.49 16.64 -5.89
CA ASP A 44 -10.24 17.36 -5.66
C ASP A 44 -9.02 16.43 -5.72
N LEU A 45 -7.93 16.90 -6.32
CA LEU A 45 -6.72 16.13 -6.51
C LEU A 45 -5.77 16.28 -5.32
N GLU A 46 -5.60 15.22 -4.53
CA GLU A 46 -4.62 15.15 -3.44
C GLU A 46 -3.43 14.26 -3.85
N GLU A 47 -2.25 14.55 -3.32
CA GLU A 47 -1.10 13.69 -3.51
C GLU A 47 -1.29 12.37 -2.74
N SER A 48 -0.94 11.26 -3.39
CA SER A 48 -0.96 9.93 -2.79
C SER A 48 -0.16 9.88 -1.48
N SER A 49 -0.87 9.86 -0.36
CA SER A 49 -0.28 9.88 0.99
C SER A 49 0.38 8.57 1.39
N VAL A 50 0.08 7.48 0.67
CA VAL A 50 0.73 6.18 0.88
C VAL A 50 2.17 6.16 0.39
N LEU A 51 2.59 7.08 -0.48
CA LEU A 51 3.96 7.11 -0.98
C LEU A 51 4.90 7.74 0.06
N GLY A 52 5.76 6.90 0.66
CA GLY A 52 6.84 7.37 1.51
C GLY A 52 7.82 8.30 0.77
N ASP A 53 8.70 8.97 1.50
CA ASP A 53 9.68 9.93 0.93
C ASP A 53 10.51 9.35 -0.22
N SER A 54 10.80 8.05 -0.16
CA SER A 54 11.48 7.27 -1.19
C SER A 54 10.79 5.94 -1.41
N LEU A 55 10.83 5.45 -2.64
CA LEU A 55 10.36 4.12 -2.99
C LEU A 55 11.51 3.30 -3.59
N TYR A 56 11.78 2.12 -3.03
CA TYR A 56 12.71 1.17 -3.62
C TYR A 56 11.96 0.15 -4.48
N PHE A 57 12.44 -0.08 -5.70
CA PHE A 57 12.04 -1.25 -6.48
C PHE A 57 13.10 -2.33 -6.31
N THR A 58 12.69 -3.56 -6.06
CA THR A 58 13.60 -4.66 -5.77
C THR A 58 13.25 -5.89 -6.56
N GLU A 59 14.28 -6.57 -7.03
CA GLU A 59 14.13 -7.77 -7.85
C GLU A 59 15.05 -8.86 -7.31
N ALA A 60 14.52 -10.08 -7.28
CA ALA A 60 15.34 -11.27 -7.15
C ALA A 60 16.01 -11.56 -8.51
N ARG A 61 17.29 -11.93 -8.50
CA ARG A 61 18.02 -12.38 -9.69
C ARG A 61 19.07 -13.40 -9.29
N TYR A 62 18.88 -14.66 -9.68
CA TYR A 62 19.83 -15.76 -9.42
C TYR A 62 20.26 -15.91 -7.94
N GLY A 63 19.34 -15.69 -7.00
CA GLY A 63 19.63 -15.75 -5.56
C GLY A 63 20.22 -14.47 -4.97
N GLU A 64 20.51 -13.46 -5.78
CA GLU A 64 20.85 -12.12 -5.33
C GLU A 64 19.61 -11.21 -5.34
N VAL A 65 19.62 -10.20 -4.47
CA VAL A 65 18.57 -9.20 -4.37
C VAL A 65 19.14 -7.85 -4.80
N ILE A 66 18.51 -7.24 -5.81
CA ILE A 66 18.96 -5.97 -6.39
C ILE A 66 17.96 -4.89 -6.00
N HIS A 67 18.43 -3.81 -5.36
CA HIS A 67 17.62 -2.66 -4.99
C HIS A 67 17.90 -1.47 -5.90
N GLU A 68 16.83 -0.88 -6.43
CA GLU A 68 16.84 0.35 -7.20
C GLU A 68 16.04 1.41 -6.46
N LEU A 69 16.63 2.56 -6.16
CA LEU A 69 15.87 3.73 -5.71
C LEU A 69 15.12 4.31 -6.90
N MET A 70 13.79 4.36 -6.83
CA MET A 70 12.97 4.89 -7.93
C MET A 70 12.90 6.41 -7.91
N ASP A 71 12.95 7.01 -9.09
CA ASP A 71 12.40 8.35 -9.30
C ASP A 71 10.87 8.26 -9.30
N ILE A 72 10.26 8.80 -8.25
CA ILE A 72 8.80 8.81 -8.06
C ILE A 72 8.15 10.13 -8.46
N THR A 73 8.87 11.04 -9.12
CA THR A 73 8.34 12.34 -9.56
C THR A 73 7.14 12.17 -10.47
N ASP A 74 7.23 11.28 -11.46
CA ASP A 74 6.09 10.95 -12.34
C ASP A 74 4.92 10.35 -11.55
N MET A 75 5.18 9.44 -10.61
CA MET A 75 4.13 8.83 -9.78
C MET A 75 3.41 9.86 -8.92
N ARG A 76 4.15 10.78 -8.29
CA ARG A 76 3.60 11.87 -7.47
C ARG A 76 2.78 12.88 -8.27
N ASN A 77 3.04 12.98 -9.58
CA ASN A 77 2.35 13.88 -10.50
C ASN A 77 1.29 13.18 -11.37
N SER A 78 1.10 11.87 -11.23
CA SER A 78 0.14 11.12 -12.05
C SER A 78 -0.82 10.26 -11.23
N VAL A 79 -0.47 9.85 -10.00
CA VAL A 79 -1.35 9.07 -9.11
C VAL A 79 -1.88 9.97 -8.00
N TYR A 80 -3.18 10.17 -8.01
CA TYR A 80 -3.88 11.04 -7.07
C TYR A 80 -4.70 10.23 -6.09
N GLU A 81 -4.92 10.77 -4.90
CA GLU A 81 -5.91 10.29 -3.94
C GLU A 81 -6.98 11.37 -3.72
N ASN A 82 -8.09 10.97 -3.09
CA ASN A 82 -9.02 11.92 -2.48
C ASN A 82 -9.54 11.31 -1.18
N SER A 83 -9.24 11.98 -0.07
CA SER A 83 -9.57 11.49 1.26
C SER A 83 -11.07 11.54 1.56
N GLU A 84 -11.84 12.45 0.97
CA GLU A 84 -13.29 12.55 1.16
C GLU A 84 -14.00 11.34 0.53
N HIS A 85 -13.80 11.16 -0.78
CA HIS A 85 -14.41 10.12 -1.60
C HIS A 85 -13.78 8.74 -1.43
N LYS A 86 -12.61 8.63 -0.76
CA LYS A 86 -11.82 7.39 -0.67
C LYS A 86 -11.42 6.89 -2.06
N ALA A 87 -11.01 7.83 -2.90
CA ALA A 87 -10.66 7.60 -4.30
C ALA A 87 -9.15 7.52 -4.50
N SER A 88 -8.73 6.81 -5.55
CA SER A 88 -7.40 6.97 -6.13
C SER A 88 -7.39 6.53 -7.58
N PHE A 89 -6.72 7.32 -8.40
CA PHE A 89 -6.69 7.11 -9.83
C PHE A 89 -5.41 7.69 -10.41
N THR A 90 -5.03 7.13 -11.54
CA THR A 90 -3.99 7.68 -12.39
C THR A 90 -4.62 8.59 -13.42
N ILE A 91 -4.07 9.79 -13.62
CA ILE A 91 -4.39 10.66 -14.74
C ILE A 91 -3.23 10.61 -15.74
N THR A 92 -3.54 10.53 -17.02
CA THR A 92 -2.57 10.67 -18.11
C THR A 92 -3.14 11.65 -19.13
N GLU A 93 -2.46 12.79 -19.31
CA GLU A 93 -2.85 13.80 -20.29
C GLU A 93 -2.45 13.36 -21.70
N THR A 94 -3.33 13.60 -22.66
CA THR A 94 -3.13 13.28 -24.08
C THR A 94 -3.65 14.44 -24.93
N ASP A 95 -3.29 14.46 -26.23
CA ASP A 95 -3.79 15.46 -27.17
C ASP A 95 -5.34 15.45 -27.31
N ALA A 96 -5.98 14.32 -26.99
CA ALA A 96 -7.43 14.15 -27.06
C ALA A 96 -8.16 14.37 -25.72
N GLY A 97 -7.46 14.81 -24.68
CA GLY A 97 -8.00 14.95 -23.32
C GLY A 97 -7.29 14.05 -22.31
N ILE A 98 -7.95 13.71 -21.21
CA ILE A 98 -7.35 12.93 -20.13
C ILE A 98 -7.79 11.46 -20.14
N GLU A 99 -6.85 10.54 -19.95
CA GLU A 99 -7.15 9.17 -19.53
C GLU A 99 -7.12 9.08 -18.00
N MET A 100 -8.07 8.36 -17.43
CA MET A 100 -8.24 8.23 -15.98
C MET A 100 -8.54 6.78 -15.65
N GLU A 101 -7.72 6.17 -14.78
CA GLU A 101 -7.84 4.76 -14.43
C GLU A 101 -7.67 4.57 -12.92
N GLY A 102 -8.63 3.93 -12.25
CA GLY A 102 -8.56 3.66 -10.82
C GLY A 102 -9.93 3.43 -10.19
N TYR A 103 -10.13 3.95 -8.98
CA TYR A 103 -11.39 3.89 -8.24
C TYR A 103 -11.80 5.26 -7.72
N LEU A 104 -13.11 5.46 -7.72
CA LEU A 104 -13.78 6.70 -7.34
C LEU A 104 -14.24 6.69 -5.89
N ASN A 105 -14.39 5.49 -5.31
CA ASN A 105 -14.70 5.21 -3.92
C ASN A 105 -14.57 3.68 -3.70
N PHE A 106 -14.97 3.18 -2.53
CA PHE A 106 -14.93 1.75 -2.22
C PHE A 106 -15.86 0.85 -3.06
N THR A 107 -16.74 1.42 -3.87
CA THR A 107 -17.76 0.68 -4.63
C THR A 107 -17.66 0.84 -6.13
N HIS A 108 -16.95 1.86 -6.64
CA HIS A 108 -16.92 2.17 -8.06
C HIS A 108 -15.49 2.41 -8.59
N GLY A 109 -15.19 1.78 -9.71
CA GLY A 109 -14.01 1.96 -10.55
C GLY A 109 -14.27 2.93 -11.70
N ILE A 110 -13.18 3.42 -12.31
CA ILE A 110 -13.20 4.16 -13.57
C ILE A 110 -12.08 3.67 -14.49
N GLU A 111 -12.39 3.52 -15.78
CA GLU A 111 -11.43 3.16 -16.82
C GLU A 111 -11.74 3.87 -18.15
N PRO A 112 -10.73 4.20 -18.98
CA PRO A 112 -10.96 4.78 -20.29
C PRO A 112 -11.58 3.75 -21.25
N LEU A 113 -12.63 4.16 -21.96
CA LEU A 113 -13.18 3.43 -23.09
C LEU A 113 -12.34 3.79 -24.30
N ARG A 114 -11.45 2.88 -24.73
CA ARG A 114 -10.54 3.03 -25.89
C ARG A 114 -11.29 2.97 -27.23
N ILE A 115 -12.25 3.88 -27.39
CA ILE A 115 -13.13 3.99 -28.55
C ILE A 115 -12.90 5.38 -29.13
N HIS A 116 -12.80 5.48 -30.46
CA HIS A 116 -12.71 6.79 -31.11
C HIS A 116 -14.06 7.50 -31.02
N ASP A 117 -14.18 8.46 -30.11
CA ASP A 117 -15.28 9.39 -30.10
C ASP A 117 -14.99 10.57 -31.05
N ARG A 118 -16.03 11.02 -31.77
CA ARG A 118 -15.99 12.20 -32.64
C ARG A 118 -15.97 13.52 -31.85
N SER A 119 -16.15 13.46 -30.53
CA SER A 119 -16.22 14.62 -29.63
C SER A 119 -14.85 15.24 -29.28
N GLY A 120 -13.74 14.59 -29.64
CA GLY A 120 -12.39 15.03 -29.26
C GLY A 120 -12.13 14.92 -27.75
N ARG A 121 -12.91 14.09 -27.05
CA ARG A 121 -12.72 13.72 -25.64
C ARG A 121 -12.66 12.22 -25.50
N ILE A 122 -11.94 11.74 -24.48
CA ILE A 122 -11.86 10.31 -24.16
C ILE A 122 -13.04 9.96 -23.26
N PRO A 123 -13.94 9.03 -23.66
CA PRO A 123 -15.01 8.54 -22.80
C PRO A 123 -14.47 7.56 -21.76
N HIS A 124 -15.08 7.53 -20.57
CA HIS A 124 -14.70 6.61 -19.49
C HIS A 124 -15.92 5.88 -18.97
N LYS A 125 -15.72 4.62 -18.59
CA LYS A 125 -16.74 3.80 -17.96
C LYS A 125 -16.56 3.84 -16.45
N ILE A 126 -17.60 4.27 -15.75
CA ILE A 126 -17.75 4.02 -14.32
C ILE A 126 -18.40 2.65 -14.14
N PHE A 127 -17.75 1.78 -13.37
CA PHE A 127 -18.21 0.40 -13.16
C PHE A 127 -18.22 0.05 -11.67
N PRO A 128 -19.13 -0.80 -11.20
CA PRO A 128 -19.09 -1.28 -9.83
C PRO A 128 -17.85 -2.17 -9.62
N LEU A 129 -17.13 -1.94 -8.53
CA LEU A 129 -16.05 -2.84 -8.12
C LEU A 129 -16.64 -4.20 -7.73
N PRO A 130 -15.96 -5.32 -8.08
CA PRO A 130 -16.44 -6.63 -7.70
C PRO A 130 -16.49 -6.77 -6.18
N THR A 131 -17.58 -7.32 -5.65
CA THR A 131 -17.58 -7.83 -4.28
C THR A 131 -16.86 -9.18 -4.27
N PRO A 132 -15.78 -9.36 -3.50
CA PRO A 132 -15.10 -10.66 -3.40
C PRO A 132 -16.08 -11.74 -2.89
N GLU A 133 -15.90 -13.01 -3.29
CA GLU A 133 -16.68 -14.18 -2.83
C GLU A 133 -16.68 -14.36 -1.29
N GLU A 134 -17.58 -15.20 -0.76
CA GLU A 134 -17.68 -15.43 0.70
C GLU A 134 -16.39 -16.05 1.24
N THR A 135 -15.89 -15.54 2.37
CA THR A 135 -14.60 -15.97 2.94
C THR A 135 -14.79 -16.60 4.32
N ILE A 136 -13.91 -17.53 4.67
CA ILE A 136 -13.65 -17.91 6.06
C ILE A 136 -12.21 -17.49 6.34
N ASN A 137 -12.01 -16.54 7.25
CA ASN A 137 -10.68 -16.13 7.64
C ASN A 137 -10.28 -16.91 8.90
N PHE A 138 -9.10 -17.53 8.87
CA PHE A 138 -8.56 -18.22 10.03
C PHE A 138 -7.48 -17.37 10.65
N GLU A 139 -7.62 -17.07 11.94
CA GLU A 139 -6.48 -16.58 12.71
C GLU A 139 -5.45 -17.70 12.79
N ILE A 140 -4.25 -17.42 12.29
CA ILE A 140 -3.14 -18.35 12.44
C ILE A 140 -2.54 -18.16 13.83
N PRO A 141 -2.59 -19.19 14.70
CA PRO A 141 -1.84 -19.16 15.94
C PRO A 141 -0.36 -19.08 15.56
N VAL A 142 0.33 -18.01 15.98
CA VAL A 142 1.79 -18.00 15.95
C VAL A 142 2.21 -19.11 16.92
N GLU A 143 2.87 -20.16 16.42
CA GLU A 143 3.50 -21.17 17.30
C GLU A 143 4.34 -20.40 18.32
N GLU A 144 4.09 -20.65 19.62
CA GLU A 144 4.74 -19.96 20.73
C GLU A 144 6.25 -20.02 20.57
N ARG A 145 6.84 -19.01 19.92
CA ARG A 145 8.26 -18.72 20.05
C ARG A 145 8.40 -18.04 21.40
N SER A 146 8.86 -18.81 22.38
CA SER A 146 9.61 -18.25 23.50
C SER A 146 10.74 -17.38 22.94
N ASP A 147 10.89 -16.17 23.50
CA ASP A 147 12.11 -15.35 23.42
C ASP A 147 12.23 -14.22 22.38
N GLU A 148 11.13 -13.57 21.99
CA GLU A 148 11.22 -12.13 21.65
C GLU A 148 10.24 -11.33 22.50
N SER A 149 10.47 -11.38 23.82
CA SER A 149 9.96 -10.33 24.70
C SER A 149 10.63 -9.01 24.26
N PRO A 150 9.87 -7.95 23.93
CA PRO A 150 10.45 -6.64 23.75
C PRO A 150 11.28 -6.28 24.99
N PRO A 151 12.39 -5.53 24.85
CA PRO A 151 13.16 -5.05 26.00
C PRO A 151 12.22 -4.32 26.99
N PRO A 152 12.52 -4.36 28.31
CA PRO A 152 11.69 -3.75 29.32
C PRO A 152 11.43 -2.28 28.99
N LYS A 153 10.15 -1.92 28.86
CA LYS A 153 9.74 -0.56 28.51
C LYS A 153 9.80 0.36 29.71
N ASN A 154 10.07 1.64 29.44
CA ASN A 154 9.55 2.71 30.27
C ASN A 154 8.02 2.70 30.14
N ASP A 155 7.33 2.25 31.17
CA ASP A 155 5.85 2.14 31.21
C ASP A 155 5.10 3.48 31.06
N THR A 156 5.84 4.61 31.01
CA THR A 156 5.29 5.96 30.88
C THR A 156 5.19 6.48 29.44
N ALA A 157 5.86 5.85 28.47
CA ALA A 157 5.83 6.32 27.08
C ALA A 157 4.50 5.94 26.40
N GLU A 158 3.86 6.92 25.77
CA GLU A 158 2.60 6.73 25.03
C GLU A 158 2.86 6.75 23.51
N PRO A 159 2.15 5.92 22.72
CA PRO A 159 2.27 5.93 21.27
C PRO A 159 1.96 7.32 20.66
N PRO A 160 2.52 7.63 19.47
CA PRO A 160 2.28 8.90 18.80
C PRO A 160 0.80 9.05 18.40
N SER A 161 0.34 10.30 18.28
CA SER A 161 -1.04 10.59 17.85
C SER A 161 -1.33 10.20 16.39
N GLU A 162 -0.29 10.17 15.55
CA GLU A 162 -0.31 9.63 14.20
C GLU A 162 0.83 8.62 14.09
N TRP A 163 0.52 7.43 13.60
CA TRP A 163 1.47 6.37 13.32
C TRP A 163 1.53 6.11 11.82
N ARG A 164 2.74 6.07 11.27
CA ARG A 164 2.99 5.92 9.84
C ARG A 164 3.87 4.69 9.60
N PRO A 165 3.30 3.49 9.71
CA PRO A 165 4.07 2.26 9.55
C PRO A 165 4.56 2.11 8.11
N GLU A 166 5.83 1.80 7.96
CA GLU A 166 6.51 1.57 6.68
C GLU A 166 6.24 0.14 6.20
N MET A 167 5.90 -0.01 4.92
CA MET A 167 5.58 -1.30 4.32
C MET A 167 6.35 -1.57 3.04
N TYR A 168 6.72 -2.83 2.87
CA TYR A 168 7.25 -3.39 1.62
C TYR A 168 6.21 -4.33 1.00
N VAL A 169 5.79 -4.05 -0.23
CA VAL A 169 4.83 -4.91 -0.93
C VAL A 169 5.57 -5.80 -1.92
N MET A 170 5.35 -7.11 -1.86
CA MET A 170 5.97 -8.09 -2.75
C MET A 170 4.95 -8.67 -3.71
N ILE A 171 5.31 -8.82 -4.99
CA ILE A 171 4.44 -9.40 -6.01
C ILE A 171 5.07 -10.67 -6.60
N ASP A 172 4.22 -11.69 -6.77
CA ASP A 172 4.65 -12.97 -7.32
C ASP A 172 4.82 -12.95 -8.85
N SER A 173 5.36 -14.06 -9.38
CA SER A 173 5.60 -14.21 -10.82
C SER A 173 4.33 -14.15 -11.68
N VAL A 174 3.16 -14.47 -11.09
CA VAL A 174 1.87 -14.40 -11.78
C VAL A 174 1.41 -12.95 -11.91
N MET A 175 1.48 -12.17 -10.83
CA MET A 175 1.19 -10.73 -10.87
C MET A 175 2.16 -9.98 -11.78
N HIS A 176 3.45 -10.35 -11.77
CA HIS A 176 4.45 -9.82 -12.69
C HIS A 176 3.98 -9.92 -14.16
N LYS A 177 3.51 -11.10 -14.57
CA LYS A 177 2.98 -11.36 -15.91
C LYS A 177 1.67 -10.62 -16.21
N TYR A 178 0.72 -10.62 -15.27
CA TYR A 178 -0.54 -9.88 -15.43
C TYR A 178 -0.31 -8.39 -15.68
N LEU A 179 0.69 -7.81 -15.02
CA LEU A 179 1.08 -6.41 -15.16
C LEU A 179 2.10 -6.19 -16.29
N LYS A 180 2.07 -7.09 -17.29
CA LYS A 180 2.84 -7.02 -18.55
C LYS A 180 4.35 -6.87 -18.34
N GLU A 181 4.84 -7.40 -17.22
CA GLU A 181 6.25 -7.35 -16.83
C GLU A 181 6.81 -5.93 -16.65
N SER A 182 5.94 -4.92 -16.73
CA SER A 182 6.30 -3.51 -16.72
C SER A 182 6.43 -3.03 -15.28
N LYS A 183 7.65 -2.60 -14.91
CA LYS A 183 7.95 -1.95 -13.62
C LYS A 183 6.98 -0.80 -13.37
N TYR A 184 6.73 0.01 -14.39
CA TYR A 184 5.85 1.17 -14.31
C TYR A 184 4.38 0.80 -14.02
N LEU A 185 3.83 -0.20 -14.74
CA LEU A 185 2.46 -0.66 -14.50
C LEU A 185 2.32 -1.31 -13.12
N GLN A 186 3.33 -2.05 -12.68
CA GLN A 186 3.38 -2.66 -11.35
C GLN A 186 3.37 -1.60 -10.26
N THR A 187 4.25 -0.62 -10.34
CA THR A 187 4.32 0.48 -9.38
C THR A 187 3.00 1.25 -9.30
N ARG A 188 2.43 1.68 -10.43
CA ARG A 188 1.13 2.38 -10.45
C ARG A 188 -0.03 1.55 -9.89
N TYR A 189 -0.04 0.24 -10.16
CA TYR A 189 -1.05 -0.65 -9.62
C TYR A 189 -0.96 -0.75 -8.10
N ILE A 190 0.25 -1.01 -7.58
CA ILE A 190 0.48 -1.16 -6.14
C ILE A 190 0.19 0.13 -5.38
N ILE A 191 0.58 1.30 -5.90
CA ILE A 191 0.26 2.58 -5.26
C ILE A 191 -1.26 2.76 -5.15
N ARG A 192 -2.01 2.53 -6.23
CA ARG A 192 -3.48 2.66 -6.23
C ARG A 192 -4.12 1.66 -5.27
N LEU A 193 -3.70 0.39 -5.29
CA LEU A 193 -4.17 -0.65 -4.37
C LEU A 193 -3.90 -0.29 -2.91
N MET A 194 -2.70 0.19 -2.62
CA MET A 194 -2.36 0.56 -1.25
C MET A 194 -2.99 1.88 -0.82
N ASN A 195 -3.35 2.79 -1.73
CA ASN A 195 -4.17 3.96 -1.39
C ASN A 195 -5.57 3.58 -0.87
N ILE A 196 -6.23 2.57 -1.45
CA ILE A 196 -7.60 2.18 -1.02
C ILE A 196 -7.54 1.45 0.31
N VAL A 197 -6.50 0.64 0.50
CA VAL A 197 -6.19 0.03 1.79
C VAL A 197 -5.88 1.12 2.81
N ASN A 198 -5.04 2.10 2.50
CA ASN A 198 -4.72 3.21 3.39
C ASN A 198 -5.95 4.06 3.72
N ALA A 199 -6.89 4.23 2.78
CA ALA A 199 -8.14 4.94 3.01
C ALA A 199 -9.02 4.27 4.08
N ILE A 200 -8.92 2.94 4.24
CA ILE A 200 -9.54 2.18 5.35
C ILE A 200 -8.81 2.47 6.66
N PHE A 201 -7.47 2.42 6.68
CA PHE A 201 -6.67 2.73 7.88
C PHE A 201 -6.82 4.17 8.35
N LYS A 202 -7.02 5.13 7.44
CA LYS A 202 -7.35 6.53 7.78
C LYS A 202 -8.68 6.68 8.53
N THR A 203 -9.52 5.64 8.61
CA THR A 203 -10.74 5.65 9.44
C THR A 203 -10.46 5.38 10.93
N VAL A 204 -9.28 4.83 11.26
CA VAL A 204 -8.84 4.58 12.65
C VAL A 204 -8.61 5.92 13.35
N ARG A 205 -9.16 6.06 14.56
CA ARG A 205 -9.17 7.33 15.28
C ARG A 205 -7.96 7.51 16.17
N LYS A 206 -7.52 6.43 16.82
CA LYS A 206 -6.40 6.49 17.79
C LYS A 206 -5.55 5.21 17.79
N PRO A 207 -4.25 5.31 17.46
CA PRO A 207 -3.62 6.45 16.77
C PRO A 207 -4.23 6.64 15.38
N ARG A 208 -4.13 7.83 14.79
CA ARG A 208 -4.41 7.96 13.35
C ARG A 208 -3.36 7.14 12.59
N ILE A 209 -3.78 6.32 11.63
CA ILE A 209 -2.85 5.46 10.88
C ILE A 209 -2.76 5.93 9.43
N ASN A 210 -1.53 6.05 8.94
CA ASN A 210 -1.25 6.37 7.54
C ASN A 210 -0.09 5.51 7.02
N LEU A 211 -0.42 4.42 6.34
CA LEU A 211 0.56 3.46 5.80
C LEU A 211 1.55 4.15 4.85
N GLN A 212 2.81 3.72 4.86
CA GLN A 212 3.86 4.28 4.01
C GLN A 212 4.51 3.17 3.16
N LEU A 213 4.20 3.14 1.86
CA LEU A 213 4.86 2.29 0.89
C LEU A 213 6.29 2.78 0.66
N VAL A 214 7.26 1.99 1.11
CA VAL A 214 8.70 2.31 0.99
C VAL A 214 9.44 1.39 0.05
N GLY A 215 8.82 0.26 -0.33
CA GLY A 215 9.38 -0.63 -1.33
C GLY A 215 8.39 -1.55 -2.03
N ILE A 216 8.74 -1.92 -3.25
CA ILE A 216 8.08 -2.95 -4.05
C ILE A 216 9.11 -4.02 -4.39
N PHE A 217 8.83 -5.28 -4.05
CA PHE A 217 9.66 -6.43 -4.41
C PHE A 217 8.97 -7.24 -5.49
N ARG A 218 9.69 -7.66 -6.51
CA ARG A 218 9.16 -8.46 -7.60
C ARG A 218 9.92 -9.76 -7.78
N PHE A 219 9.17 -10.85 -7.82
CA PHE A 219 9.63 -12.14 -8.34
C PHE A 219 9.19 -12.26 -9.80
N LYS A 220 10.12 -12.53 -10.71
CA LYS A 220 9.86 -12.65 -12.15
C LYS A 220 9.43 -14.07 -12.52
N THR A 221 9.98 -15.07 -11.84
CA THR A 221 9.74 -16.49 -12.16
C THR A 221 9.36 -17.30 -10.93
N LYS A 222 8.85 -18.53 -11.15
CA LYS A 222 8.48 -19.45 -10.06
C LYS A 222 9.69 -19.94 -9.27
N GLU A 223 10.86 -19.98 -9.89
CA GLU A 223 12.10 -20.43 -9.26
C GLU A 223 12.65 -19.40 -8.26
N GLU A 224 12.38 -18.11 -8.48
CA GLU A 224 12.81 -17.03 -7.59
C GLU A 224 11.97 -16.96 -6.30
N GLU A 225 10.75 -17.48 -6.34
CA GLU A 225 9.81 -17.58 -5.21
C GLU A 225 9.91 -18.94 -4.49
N TYR A 226 11.13 -19.47 -4.35
CA TYR A 226 11.45 -20.81 -3.82
C TYR A 226 10.87 -21.14 -2.43
N PHE A 227 10.47 -20.13 -1.67
CA PHE A 227 9.88 -20.28 -0.34
C PHE A 227 8.35 -20.48 -0.39
N ILE A 228 7.70 -20.21 -1.52
CA ILE A 228 6.26 -20.42 -1.67
C ILE A 228 5.99 -21.93 -1.75
N VAL A 229 5.14 -22.42 -0.85
CA VAL A 229 4.71 -23.80 -0.84
C VAL A 229 3.39 -23.91 -1.60
N GLU A 230 3.40 -24.65 -2.70
CA GLU A 230 2.28 -24.78 -3.63
C GLU A 230 1.99 -26.26 -3.93
N GLU A 231 0.71 -26.64 -3.92
CA GLU A 231 0.21 -27.97 -4.29
C GLU A 231 -1.00 -27.78 -5.22
N ASP A 232 -1.03 -28.46 -6.37
CA ASP A 232 -2.13 -28.37 -7.36
C ASP A 232 -2.54 -26.93 -7.75
N ASN A 233 -1.54 -26.04 -7.93
CA ASN A 233 -1.73 -24.60 -8.21
C ASN A 233 -2.44 -23.81 -7.08
N ILE A 234 -2.40 -24.33 -5.85
CA ILE A 234 -2.89 -23.66 -4.65
C ILE A 234 -1.71 -23.43 -3.71
N VAL A 235 -1.49 -22.19 -3.34
CA VAL A 235 -0.46 -21.80 -2.39
C VAL A 235 -0.96 -22.10 -0.98
N SER A 236 -0.22 -22.93 -0.22
CA SER A 236 -0.50 -23.18 1.20
C SER A 236 -0.23 -21.90 1.98
N SER A 237 -1.28 -21.26 2.48
CA SER A 237 -1.22 -19.94 3.11
C SER A 237 -0.29 -19.93 4.32
N HIS A 238 -0.45 -20.90 5.23
CA HIS A 238 0.30 -20.97 6.47
C HIS A 238 1.78 -21.32 6.26
N GLU A 239 2.06 -22.33 5.44
CA GLU A 239 3.44 -22.76 5.15
C GLU A 239 4.19 -21.67 4.41
N SER A 240 3.56 -21.06 3.40
CA SER A 240 4.16 -19.96 2.63
C SER A 240 4.34 -18.71 3.46
N LEU A 241 3.41 -18.36 4.37
CA LEU A 241 3.56 -17.21 5.26
C LEU A 241 4.75 -17.38 6.21
N ARG A 242 4.92 -18.59 6.78
CA ARG A 242 6.07 -18.91 7.64
C ARG A 242 7.39 -18.84 6.86
N ALA A 243 7.42 -19.43 5.67
CA ALA A 243 8.60 -19.41 4.81
C ALA A 243 8.91 -17.98 4.32
N PHE A 244 7.88 -17.16 4.05
CA PHE A 244 8.02 -15.75 3.72
C PHE A 244 8.64 -14.95 4.85
N GLY A 245 8.24 -15.20 6.11
CA GLY A 245 8.89 -14.62 7.28
C GLY A 245 10.38 -14.97 7.38
N GLN A 246 10.77 -16.22 7.06
CA GLN A 246 12.19 -16.58 7.00
C GLN A 246 12.92 -15.88 5.86
N PHE A 247 12.30 -15.77 4.69
CA PHE A 247 12.84 -15.03 3.54
C PHE A 247 13.11 -13.56 3.92
N THR A 248 12.14 -12.86 4.51
CA THR A 248 12.31 -11.45 4.90
C THR A 248 13.37 -11.27 5.98
N LYS A 249 13.49 -12.21 6.92
CA LYS A 249 14.53 -12.17 7.96
C LYS A 249 15.94 -12.31 7.39
N ASN A 250 16.10 -13.14 6.35
CA ASN A 250 17.38 -13.45 5.75
C ASN A 250 17.73 -12.54 4.55
N THR A 251 16.79 -11.70 4.12
CA THR A 251 16.99 -10.76 3.02
C THR A 251 17.47 -9.42 3.55
N THR A 252 18.60 -8.94 3.02
CA THR A 252 19.01 -7.55 3.24
C THR A 252 18.14 -6.65 2.37
N PHE A 253 17.48 -5.66 2.98
CA PHE A 253 16.72 -4.63 2.26
C PHE A 253 17.47 -3.30 2.33
N ALA A 254 17.49 -2.56 1.22
CA ALA A 254 18.02 -1.18 1.21
C ALA A 254 17.32 -0.27 2.23
N ARG A 255 16.02 -0.50 2.44
CA ARG A 255 15.23 0.13 3.49
C ARG A 255 14.34 -0.94 4.16
N PRO A 256 14.69 -1.40 5.37
CA PRO A 256 13.81 -2.26 6.15
C PRO A 256 12.47 -1.59 6.41
N ALA A 257 11.40 -2.36 6.40
CA ALA A 257 10.04 -1.90 6.64
C ALA A 257 9.53 -2.44 7.98
N ASP A 258 8.50 -1.80 8.55
CA ASP A 258 7.84 -2.26 9.77
C ASP A 258 7.08 -3.57 9.53
N PHE A 259 6.57 -3.77 8.31
CA PHE A 259 6.02 -5.05 7.85
C PHE A 259 6.20 -5.28 6.34
N TYR A 260 6.08 -6.54 5.94
CA TYR A 260 6.20 -6.99 4.56
C TYR A 260 4.92 -7.71 4.16
N PHE A 261 4.40 -7.41 2.97
CA PHE A 261 3.11 -7.96 2.53
C PHE A 261 3.25 -8.58 1.14
N MET A 262 2.97 -9.87 1.03
CA MET A 262 3.04 -10.63 -0.22
C MET A 262 1.66 -10.64 -0.90
N LEU A 263 1.62 -10.19 -2.15
CA LEU A 263 0.48 -10.32 -3.03
C LEU A 263 0.74 -11.47 -4.00
N VAL A 264 -0.16 -12.45 -4.00
CA VAL A 264 -0.05 -13.64 -4.86
C VAL A 264 -1.18 -13.68 -5.89
N GLY A 265 -0.82 -13.91 -7.15
CA GLY A 265 -1.79 -14.07 -8.25
C GLY A 265 -2.49 -15.43 -8.27
N ARG A 266 -2.01 -16.38 -7.46
CA ARG A 266 -2.54 -17.75 -7.30
C ARG A 266 -3.59 -17.82 -6.19
N ARG A 267 -4.36 -18.91 -6.19
CA ARG A 267 -5.27 -19.19 -5.07
C ARG A 267 -4.49 -19.54 -3.81
N LEU A 268 -4.95 -19.05 -2.67
CA LEU A 268 -4.52 -19.45 -1.35
C LEU A 268 -5.43 -20.56 -0.83
N GLY A 269 -4.85 -21.41 0.01
CA GLY A 269 -5.56 -22.51 0.63
C GLY A 269 -4.93 -22.94 1.92
N THR A 270 -5.63 -23.78 2.66
CA THR A 270 -5.13 -24.39 3.90
C THR A 270 -4.97 -25.89 3.70
N ARG A 271 -3.91 -26.45 4.28
CA ARG A 271 -3.69 -27.89 4.36
C ARG A 271 -4.69 -28.51 5.32
N ASN A 272 -5.47 -29.47 4.83
CA ASN A 272 -6.33 -30.30 5.66
C ASN A 272 -5.46 -31.27 6.46
N LYS A 273 -5.64 -31.32 7.79
CA LYS A 273 -4.82 -32.14 8.69
C LYS A 273 -5.03 -33.65 8.53
N ASP A 274 -6.21 -34.07 8.08
CA ASP A 274 -6.58 -35.48 7.95
C ASP A 274 -6.16 -36.05 6.59
N THR A 275 -6.32 -35.26 5.51
CA THR A 275 -6.02 -35.71 4.15
C THR A 275 -4.63 -35.30 3.66
N ASP A 276 -3.94 -34.43 4.38
CA ASP A 276 -2.67 -33.81 3.99
C ASP A 276 -2.71 -33.20 2.58
N LYS A 277 -3.84 -32.56 2.23
CA LYS A 277 -4.02 -31.88 0.94
C LYS A 277 -4.31 -30.41 1.13
N VAL A 278 -3.73 -29.58 0.27
CA VAL A 278 -4.06 -28.15 0.22
C VAL A 278 -5.34 -27.97 -0.59
N SER A 279 -6.30 -27.25 -0.03
CA SER A 279 -7.53 -26.88 -0.73
C SER A 279 -7.81 -25.39 -0.55
N PRO A 280 -8.45 -24.73 -1.54
CA PRO A 280 -8.76 -23.31 -1.45
C PRO A 280 -9.79 -23.07 -0.35
N SER A 281 -9.47 -22.18 0.57
CA SER A 281 -10.27 -21.97 1.79
C SER A 281 -10.11 -20.58 2.40
N VAL A 282 -9.10 -19.81 1.99
CA VAL A 282 -8.76 -18.49 2.52
C VAL A 282 -8.33 -17.58 1.38
N TYR A 283 -8.44 -16.25 1.57
CA TYR A 283 -7.95 -15.27 0.60
C TYR A 283 -6.80 -14.42 1.13
N GLY A 284 -6.44 -14.59 2.39
CA GLY A 284 -5.35 -13.89 3.05
C GLY A 284 -4.95 -14.59 4.33
N SER A 285 -3.78 -14.23 4.84
CA SER A 285 -3.28 -14.65 6.13
C SER A 285 -2.19 -13.70 6.63
N ALA A 286 -2.16 -13.47 7.93
CA ALA A 286 -1.15 -12.66 8.59
C ALA A 286 -0.77 -13.22 9.97
N PHE A 287 0.46 -12.91 10.42
CA PHE A 287 0.82 -13.17 11.82
C PHE A 287 0.32 -12.03 12.72
N THR A 288 -0.70 -12.34 13.52
CA THR A 288 -1.41 -11.34 14.30
C THR A 288 -0.50 -10.64 15.32
N GLY A 289 -0.56 -9.31 15.29
CA GLY A 289 0.18 -8.40 16.15
C GLY A 289 1.69 -8.38 15.92
N MET A 290 2.22 -9.00 14.86
CA MET A 290 3.67 -9.16 14.65
C MET A 290 4.34 -8.01 13.88
N VAL A 291 3.67 -6.88 13.66
CA VAL A 291 4.33 -5.66 13.13
C VAL A 291 5.63 -5.35 13.90
N CYS A 292 6.68 -4.95 13.19
CA CYS A 292 8.03 -4.69 13.72
C CYS A 292 8.75 -5.88 14.37
N VAL A 293 8.27 -7.12 14.21
CA VAL A 293 8.96 -8.36 14.67
C VAL A 293 9.66 -9.04 13.50
N SER A 294 10.99 -9.03 13.50
CA SER A 294 11.77 -9.54 12.37
C SER A 294 11.44 -10.99 12.04
N GLY A 295 11.03 -11.23 10.79
CA GLY A 295 10.67 -12.55 10.28
C GLY A 295 9.32 -13.09 10.73
N SER A 296 8.54 -12.27 11.43
CA SER A 296 7.13 -12.52 11.72
C SER A 296 6.23 -11.34 11.32
N ASN A 297 6.80 -10.19 10.96
CA ASN A 297 6.10 -9.01 10.46
C ASN A 297 5.62 -9.17 9.02
N VAL A 298 4.94 -10.28 8.72
CA VAL A 298 4.56 -10.69 7.37
C VAL A 298 3.07 -10.98 7.23
N GLY A 299 2.51 -10.62 6.08
CA GLY A 299 1.18 -10.99 5.62
C GLY A 299 1.19 -11.44 4.17
N ILE A 300 0.19 -12.22 3.77
CA ILE A 300 -0.01 -12.69 2.40
C ILE A 300 -1.49 -12.55 2.02
N ALA A 301 -1.78 -12.13 0.79
CA ALA A 301 -3.14 -12.15 0.26
C ALA A 301 -3.19 -12.46 -1.24
N GLU A 302 -4.29 -13.06 -1.67
CA GLU A 302 -4.60 -13.16 -3.10
C GLU A 302 -4.86 -11.77 -3.69
N GLU A 303 -4.35 -11.54 -4.90
CA GLU A 303 -4.63 -10.34 -5.66
C GLU A 303 -4.57 -10.66 -7.16
N ARG A 304 -5.54 -10.18 -7.95
CA ARG A 304 -5.55 -10.40 -9.40
C ARG A 304 -5.78 -9.09 -10.14
N PRO A 305 -4.70 -8.46 -10.65
CA PRO A 305 -4.82 -7.28 -11.49
C PRO A 305 -5.69 -7.53 -12.74
N PRO A 306 -6.29 -6.49 -13.32
CA PRO A 306 -6.22 -5.08 -12.91
C PRO A 306 -7.29 -4.69 -11.87
N LEU A 307 -8.03 -5.65 -11.31
CA LEU A 307 -9.16 -5.39 -10.43
C LEU A 307 -8.67 -5.20 -8.98
N TYR A 308 -9.05 -4.11 -8.31
CA TYR A 308 -8.71 -3.88 -6.90
C TYR A 308 -9.52 -4.71 -5.89
N TYR A 309 -10.20 -5.78 -6.32
CA TYR A 309 -11.30 -6.42 -5.59
C TYR A 309 -10.92 -7.09 -4.26
N ARG A 310 -9.63 -7.22 -3.92
CA ARG A 310 -9.16 -7.78 -2.64
C ARG A 310 -8.67 -6.72 -1.66
N PHE A 311 -8.87 -5.42 -1.92
CA PHE A 311 -8.46 -4.34 -1.00
C PHE A 311 -8.97 -4.54 0.43
N GLY A 312 -10.21 -5.02 0.60
CA GLY A 312 -10.80 -5.27 1.93
C GLY A 312 -10.13 -6.44 2.66
N THR A 313 -9.77 -7.50 1.93
CA THR A 313 -9.00 -8.63 2.47
C THR A 313 -7.59 -8.18 2.85
N ILE A 314 -6.92 -7.40 2.01
CA ILE A 314 -5.57 -6.88 2.32
C ILE A 314 -5.63 -6.00 3.59
N ALA A 315 -6.64 -5.13 3.71
CA ALA A 315 -6.84 -4.32 4.91
C ALA A 315 -7.12 -5.19 6.15
N HIS A 316 -7.88 -6.27 6.02
CA HIS A 316 -8.12 -7.25 7.08
C HIS A 316 -6.82 -7.90 7.58
N GLU A 317 -5.99 -8.41 6.66
CA GLU A 317 -4.73 -9.07 7.03
C GLU A 317 -3.71 -8.07 7.61
N ILE A 318 -3.63 -6.85 7.07
CA ILE A 318 -2.81 -5.81 7.70
C ILE A 318 -3.39 -5.45 9.08
N GLY A 319 -4.71 -5.40 9.24
CA GLY A 319 -5.35 -5.20 10.56
C GLY A 319 -4.91 -6.26 11.58
N HIS A 320 -4.86 -7.53 11.17
CA HIS A 320 -4.24 -8.58 11.98
C HIS A 320 -2.78 -8.28 12.31
N LEU A 321 -1.94 -7.94 11.33
CA LEU A 321 -0.52 -7.61 11.57
C LEU A 321 -0.34 -6.49 12.60
N LEU A 322 -1.18 -5.46 12.52
CA LEU A 322 -1.11 -4.29 13.41
C LEU A 322 -1.67 -4.56 14.80
N GLY A 323 -2.44 -5.64 15.00
CA GLY A 323 -2.86 -6.10 16.32
C GLY A 323 -4.36 -6.37 16.51
N SER A 324 -5.19 -6.29 15.48
CA SER A 324 -6.60 -6.65 15.63
C SER A 324 -6.82 -8.16 15.58
N THR A 325 -7.70 -8.68 16.42
CA THR A 325 -8.30 -10.02 16.30
C THR A 325 -9.66 -9.87 15.59
N HIS A 326 -10.32 -10.96 15.18
CA HIS A 326 -11.68 -10.85 14.66
C HIS A 326 -12.64 -10.28 15.70
N ASP A 327 -13.58 -9.46 15.25
CA ASP A 327 -14.66 -8.95 16.09
C ASP A 327 -15.46 -10.12 16.71
N GLY A 328 -15.63 -10.09 18.03
CA GLY A 328 -16.22 -11.17 18.82
C GLY A 328 -15.23 -12.21 19.36
N ASN A 329 -13.96 -12.22 18.93
CA ASN A 329 -12.95 -13.14 19.45
C ASN A 329 -12.40 -12.72 20.82
N GLY A 330 -11.87 -13.69 21.56
CA GLY A 330 -11.12 -13.46 22.79
C GLY A 330 -9.70 -12.90 22.55
N PRO A 331 -8.90 -12.72 23.61
CA PRO A 331 -7.49 -12.36 23.51
C PRO A 331 -6.67 -13.28 22.60
N VAL A 332 -5.74 -12.69 21.84
CA VAL A 332 -4.76 -13.41 21.02
C VAL A 332 -3.77 -14.13 21.93
N ARG A 333 -3.73 -15.47 21.85
CA ARG A 333 -3.06 -16.33 22.85
C ARG A 333 -1.58 -16.05 23.05
N HIS A 334 -0.83 -15.83 21.96
CA HIS A 334 0.62 -15.58 22.02
C HIS A 334 0.97 -14.13 22.43
N ILE A 335 -0.02 -13.26 22.61
CA ILE A 335 0.17 -11.87 23.04
C ILE A 335 -0.38 -11.72 24.45
N LYS A 336 0.53 -11.70 25.43
CA LYS A 336 0.17 -11.54 26.85
C LYS A 336 -0.66 -10.26 27.05
N ASN A 337 -1.80 -10.40 27.73
CA ASN A 337 -2.75 -9.32 28.05
C ASN A 337 -3.40 -8.63 26.84
N HIS A 338 -3.40 -9.26 25.67
CA HIS A 338 -4.15 -8.75 24.52
C HIS A 338 -5.63 -8.51 24.89
N PRO A 339 -6.25 -7.37 24.52
CA PRO A 339 -7.61 -7.05 24.96
C PRO A 339 -8.67 -7.99 24.36
N GLY A 340 -8.43 -8.51 23.16
CA GLY A 340 -9.42 -9.26 22.40
C GLY A 340 -10.45 -8.32 21.77
N ALA A 341 -11.58 -8.87 21.31
CA ALA A 341 -12.66 -8.10 20.71
C ALA A 341 -14.06 -8.64 21.07
N VAL A 342 -14.20 -9.28 22.24
CA VAL A 342 -15.44 -9.93 22.70
C VAL A 342 -16.63 -8.97 22.78
N ASP A 343 -16.36 -7.70 23.07
CA ASP A 343 -17.39 -6.67 23.21
C ASP A 343 -17.92 -6.18 21.85
N CYS A 344 -17.18 -6.39 20.75
CA CYS A 344 -17.58 -6.03 19.39
C CYS A 344 -18.42 -7.12 18.73
N LYS A 345 -19.67 -7.27 19.19
CA LYS A 345 -20.59 -8.36 18.78
C LYS A 345 -21.35 -8.13 17.46
N LEU A 346 -21.16 -7.00 16.78
CA LEU A 346 -21.74 -6.68 15.47
C LEU A 346 -20.68 -6.81 14.36
N PRO A 347 -20.09 -8.00 14.14
CA PRO A 347 -18.94 -8.15 13.25
C PRO A 347 -19.28 -7.83 11.79
N ASP A 348 -20.52 -8.03 11.35
CA ASP A 348 -20.85 -8.12 9.92
C ASP A 348 -20.54 -6.88 9.07
N ILE A 349 -20.42 -5.70 9.70
CA ILE A 349 -20.16 -4.42 9.02
C ILE A 349 -18.70 -3.98 9.03
N TYR A 350 -17.88 -4.55 9.91
CA TYR A 350 -16.50 -4.13 10.12
C TYR A 350 -15.53 -4.99 9.32
N VAL A 351 -14.35 -4.43 9.06
CA VAL A 351 -13.31 -5.11 8.27
C VAL A 351 -12.80 -6.36 9.00
N MET A 352 -12.78 -6.39 10.33
CA MET A 352 -12.28 -7.54 11.11
C MET A 352 -13.33 -8.62 11.37
N LYS A 353 -14.37 -8.70 10.56
CA LYS A 353 -15.35 -9.78 10.66
C LYS A 353 -14.73 -11.14 10.33
N ARG A 354 -15.23 -12.20 10.97
CA ARG A 354 -14.68 -13.56 10.80
C ARG A 354 -14.96 -14.19 9.44
N ALA A 355 -16.14 -13.93 8.87
CA ALA A 355 -16.59 -14.59 7.65
C ALA A 355 -17.52 -13.73 6.78
N GLY A 356 -17.63 -14.11 5.52
CA GLY A 356 -18.48 -13.50 4.50
C GLY A 356 -17.87 -12.26 3.84
N HIS A 357 -18.65 -11.60 2.99
CA HIS A 357 -18.16 -10.50 2.16
C HIS A 357 -17.89 -9.21 2.95
N HIS A 358 -16.70 -8.63 2.80
CA HIS A 358 -16.46 -7.25 3.22
C HIS A 358 -17.32 -6.30 2.39
N LYS A 359 -18.02 -5.38 3.04
CA LYS A 359 -18.89 -4.39 2.40
C LYS A 359 -18.55 -2.99 2.91
N PRO A 360 -18.89 -1.93 2.15
CA PRO A 360 -18.84 -0.57 2.67
C PRO A 360 -19.57 -0.46 4.01
N PRO A 361 -19.08 0.35 4.96
CA PRO A 361 -18.14 1.46 4.74
C PRO A 361 -16.65 1.07 4.84
N PHE A 362 -16.29 -0.20 5.03
CA PHE A 362 -14.91 -0.65 5.26
C PHE A 362 -14.22 0.11 6.41
N THR A 363 -14.76 -0.03 7.62
CA THR A 363 -14.22 0.59 8.83
C THR A 363 -13.76 -0.48 9.83
N PHE A 364 -12.88 -0.10 10.74
CA PHE A 364 -12.53 -0.90 11.91
C PHE A 364 -13.51 -0.66 13.07
N SER A 365 -13.71 -1.68 13.91
CA SER A 365 -14.46 -1.55 15.17
C SER A 365 -13.59 -0.85 16.23
N ASN A 366 -14.18 -0.36 17.32
CA ASN A 366 -13.39 0.17 18.43
C ASN A 366 -12.47 -0.90 19.06
N CYS A 367 -12.90 -2.15 19.14
CA CYS A 367 -12.05 -3.24 19.62
C CYS A 367 -10.85 -3.49 18.70
N SER A 368 -11.06 -3.36 17.38
CA SER A 368 -9.96 -3.45 16.41
C SER A 368 -8.94 -2.34 16.66
N GLU A 369 -9.39 -1.09 16.85
CA GLU A 369 -8.52 0.04 17.17
C GLU A 369 -7.77 -0.16 18.50
N GLU A 370 -8.45 -0.66 19.54
CA GLU A 370 -7.85 -0.97 20.84
C GLU A 370 -6.76 -2.05 20.73
N GLY A 371 -6.98 -3.09 19.93
CA GLY A 371 -5.97 -4.12 19.63
C GLY A 371 -4.74 -3.54 18.94
N MET A 372 -4.94 -2.69 17.92
CA MET A 372 -3.83 -2.01 17.23
C MET A 372 -3.07 -1.08 18.17
N GLN A 373 -3.77 -0.29 18.99
CA GLN A 373 -3.14 0.61 19.96
C GLN A 373 -2.34 -0.18 21.01
N PHE A 374 -2.90 -1.30 21.50
CA PHE A 374 -2.22 -2.18 22.45
C PHE A 374 -0.93 -2.75 21.86
N VAL A 375 -0.98 -3.30 20.64
CA VAL A 375 0.20 -3.86 19.98
C VAL A 375 1.21 -2.78 19.65
N LEU A 376 0.80 -1.60 19.19
CA LEU A 376 1.72 -0.49 18.98
C LEU A 376 2.45 -0.12 20.26
N LYS A 377 1.72 0.02 21.38
CA LYS A 377 2.34 0.23 22.69
C LYS A 377 3.24 -0.95 23.08
N LEU A 378 2.89 -2.19 22.71
CA LEU A 378 3.71 -3.38 22.91
C LEU A 378 5.03 -3.36 22.11
N ARG A 379 5.08 -2.75 20.92
CA ARG A 379 6.31 -2.67 20.11
C ARG A 379 7.29 -1.61 20.56
N GLY A 380 6.80 -0.50 21.14
CA GLY A 380 7.64 0.55 21.70
C GLY A 380 8.24 1.50 20.65
N GLU A 381 9.02 2.47 21.13
CA GLU A 381 9.43 3.67 20.38
C GLU A 381 10.12 3.40 19.05
N GLU A 382 10.89 2.33 18.92
CA GLU A 382 11.56 1.98 17.66
C GLU A 382 10.56 1.68 16.53
N CYS A 383 9.41 1.08 16.85
CA CYS A 383 8.33 0.81 15.89
C CYS A 383 7.41 2.04 15.67
N TRP A 384 7.51 3.05 16.54
CA TRP A 384 6.71 4.28 16.43
C TRP A 384 7.34 5.28 15.46
N LYS A 385 8.66 5.21 15.29
CA LYS A 385 9.44 6.10 14.43
C LYS A 385 9.24 5.73 12.97
N THR A 386 8.83 6.71 12.18
CA THR A 386 8.92 6.62 10.72
C THR A 386 10.29 7.15 10.29
N LYS A 387 11.06 6.35 9.56
CA LYS A 387 12.37 6.79 9.07
C LYS A 387 12.17 7.76 7.91
N SER A 388 12.12 9.07 8.17
CA SER A 388 12.14 10.02 7.05
C SER A 388 13.52 10.01 6.40
N ASN A 389 13.58 9.96 5.07
CA ASN A 389 14.85 10.20 4.38
C ASN A 389 15.30 11.66 4.50
N ARG A 390 14.49 12.56 5.08
CA ARG A 390 14.89 13.95 5.38
C ARG A 390 15.92 14.08 6.51
N ASP A 391 16.46 12.96 7.01
CA ASP A 391 17.80 12.94 7.61
C ASP A 391 18.94 12.99 6.56
N PHE A 392 18.71 13.67 5.42
CA PHE A 392 19.75 14.13 4.49
C PHE A 392 20.74 15.13 5.14
N PHE A 393 20.64 15.44 6.44
CA PHE A 393 21.69 16.14 7.17
C PHE A 393 22.75 15.22 7.78
N ILE A 394 22.62 13.90 7.64
CA ILE A 394 23.76 12.97 7.70
C ILE A 394 24.13 12.58 6.26
N VAL A 395 24.37 13.59 5.40
CA VAL A 395 25.42 13.43 4.40
C VAL A 395 26.68 13.21 5.21
N THR A 396 27.08 11.95 5.36
CA THR A 396 28.45 11.64 5.76
C THR A 396 29.34 12.46 4.82
N LYS A 397 30.20 13.27 5.45
CA LYS A 397 31.18 14.17 4.82
C LYS A 397 32.02 13.51 3.71
N GLU A 398 31.95 12.18 3.60
CA GLU A 398 32.64 11.33 2.65
C GLU A 398 32.04 11.36 1.23
N VAL A 399 30.73 11.57 1.04
CA VAL A 399 30.14 11.61 -0.33
C VAL A 399 30.18 13.02 -0.94
N ALA A 400 30.11 14.07 -0.10
CA ALA A 400 30.38 15.44 -0.55
C ALA A 400 31.86 15.69 -0.92
N GLY A 401 32.74 14.71 -0.66
CA GLY A 401 34.18 14.77 -0.96
C GLY A 401 34.63 13.95 -2.17
N SER A 402 33.77 13.15 -2.81
CA SER A 402 34.19 12.27 -3.91
C SER A 402 34.00 12.90 -5.30
N ARG A 403 34.98 13.75 -5.66
CA ARG A 403 35.52 13.96 -7.02
C ARG A 403 34.54 14.24 -8.18
N ILE A 404 33.41 14.92 -7.96
CA ILE A 404 32.68 15.54 -9.08
C ILE A 404 33.17 16.99 -9.22
N THR A 405 33.99 17.26 -10.23
CA THR A 405 34.37 18.63 -10.57
C THR A 405 33.30 19.28 -11.45
N PRO A 406 33.20 20.63 -11.45
CA PRO A 406 32.31 21.36 -12.37
C PRO A 406 32.48 20.93 -13.83
N GLU A 407 33.70 20.64 -14.25
CA GLU A 407 34.03 20.19 -15.61
C GLU A 407 33.46 18.79 -15.88
N MET A 408 33.56 17.86 -14.91
CA MET A 408 33.00 16.52 -15.04
C MET A 408 31.48 16.55 -15.17
N LEU A 409 30.82 17.45 -14.43
CA LEU A 409 29.37 17.63 -14.52
C LEU A 409 28.96 18.23 -15.88
N CYS A 410 29.56 19.35 -16.27
CA CYS A 410 29.22 20.05 -17.52
C CYS A 410 29.53 19.21 -18.77
N ARG A 411 30.63 18.46 -18.77
CA ARG A 411 30.98 17.55 -19.88
C ARG A 411 30.04 16.35 -19.98
N ARG A 412 29.42 15.91 -18.87
CA ARG A 412 28.37 14.87 -18.93
C ARG A 412 27.04 15.38 -19.46
N ILE A 413 26.71 16.64 -19.16
CA ILE A 413 25.44 17.25 -19.56
C ILE A 413 25.43 17.55 -21.07
N ASN A 414 26.55 18.04 -21.63
CA ASN A 414 26.61 18.36 -23.05
C ASN A 414 28.00 18.05 -23.64
N PRO A 415 28.33 16.75 -23.84
CA PRO A 415 29.68 16.29 -24.15
C PRO A 415 30.26 16.84 -25.45
N GLU A 416 29.42 17.12 -26.45
CA GLU A 416 29.87 17.59 -27.77
C GLU A 416 30.06 19.10 -27.86
N GLN A 417 29.46 19.86 -26.94
CA GLN A 417 29.51 21.33 -26.96
C GLN A 417 30.29 21.91 -25.79
N PHE A 418 30.76 21.08 -24.84
CA PHE A 418 31.44 21.56 -23.65
C PHE A 418 32.71 22.38 -23.96
N SER A 419 32.70 23.65 -23.56
CA SER A 419 33.85 24.56 -23.66
C SER A 419 34.58 24.70 -22.32
N SER A 420 33.85 25.06 -21.25
CA SER A 420 34.42 25.26 -19.91
C SER A 420 33.35 25.19 -18.83
N ALA A 421 33.78 24.96 -17.59
CA ALA A 421 32.94 25.04 -16.41
C ALA A 421 33.55 26.02 -15.40
N LYS A 422 32.69 26.67 -14.61
CA LYS A 422 33.12 27.49 -13.47
C LYS A 422 32.16 27.26 -12.30
N MET A 423 32.69 27.28 -11.08
CA MET A 423 31.89 27.23 -9.86
C MET A 423 32.11 28.50 -9.04
N GLU A 424 31.03 29.26 -8.84
CA GLU A 424 31.02 30.44 -7.96
C GLU A 424 29.77 30.37 -7.09
N ASN A 425 29.89 30.63 -5.79
CA ASN A 425 28.77 30.60 -4.83
C ASN A 425 27.92 29.30 -4.91
N CYS A 426 28.58 28.16 -5.08
CA CYS A 426 27.94 26.84 -5.25
C CYS A 426 27.05 26.71 -6.51
N VAL A 427 27.20 27.60 -7.49
CA VAL A 427 26.54 27.51 -8.79
C VAL A 427 27.57 27.09 -9.84
N ILE A 428 27.30 25.98 -10.53
CA ILE A 428 28.12 25.51 -11.66
C ILE A 428 27.55 26.11 -12.94
N THR A 429 28.36 26.90 -13.63
CA THR A 429 28.03 27.48 -14.94
C THR A 429 28.76 26.70 -16.03
N CYS A 430 28.01 26.08 -16.94
CA CYS A 430 28.54 25.40 -18.11
C CYS A 430 28.52 26.34 -19.31
N ARG A 431 29.68 26.53 -19.96
CA ARG A 431 29.77 27.21 -21.24
C ARG A 431 29.89 26.20 -22.36
N ASN A 432 29.02 26.33 -23.35
CA ASN A 432 29.00 25.50 -24.54
C ASN A 432 29.51 26.34 -25.74
N MET A 433 30.24 25.73 -26.67
CA MET A 433 30.67 26.37 -27.93
C MET A 433 29.53 26.52 -28.92
#